data_AF-A0A1Z7YVY0-F1
#
_entry.id   AF-A0A1Z7YVY0-F1
#
_cell.length_a   1.000
_cell.length_b   1.000
_cell.length_c   1.000
_cell.angle_alpha   90.00
_cell.angle_beta   90.00
_cell.angle_gamma   90.00
#
_symmetry.space_group_name_H-M   'P 1'
#
loop_
_entity.id
_entity.type
_entity.pdbx_description
1 polymer ?
#
loop_
_entity_poly.entity_id
_entity_poly.type
_entity_poly.pdbx_seq_one_letter_code
_entity_poly.pdbx_strand_id
1 'polypeptide(L)'
;MVIGTHLESSYRMLREAYQNGISDADYYPLVALLYEDFSDRNLAEVISCFTGKEYSVVINDIANSQNEMSPHPEEVIRIRNKLERHGYSEWKLEE
;
A
#
# COMPACT_ATOMS: atom_id res chain seq x y z
N MET A 1 7.13 -6.41 -14.81
CA MET A 1 7.55 -5.14 -14.18
C MET A 1 8.67 -5.47 -13.22
N VAL A 2 9.78 -4.74 -13.28
CA VAL A 2 10.87 -4.85 -12.29
C VAL A 2 10.62 -3.72 -11.31
N ILE A 3 10.40 -4.04 -10.03
CA ILE A 3 10.26 -3.05 -8.98
C ILE A 3 11.65 -2.51 -8.64
N GLY A 4 11.77 -1.20 -8.37
CA GLY A 4 13.04 -0.63 -7.93
C GLY A 4 13.56 -1.37 -6.68
N THR A 5 14.88 -1.56 -6.56
CA THR A 5 15.49 -2.23 -5.39
C THR A 5 15.13 -1.59 -4.05
N HIS A 6 14.82 -0.29 -4.04
CA HIS A 6 14.33 0.45 -2.88
C HIS A 6 12.89 0.09 -2.47
N LEU A 7 12.09 -0.50 -3.37
CA LEU A 7 10.70 -0.88 -3.13
C LEU A 7 10.54 -2.40 -2.94
N GLU A 8 11.64 -3.15 -3.00
CA GLU A 8 11.62 -4.60 -2.86
C GLU A 8 11.22 -5.03 -1.44
N SER A 9 11.73 -4.35 -0.41
CA SER A 9 11.34 -4.60 0.99
C SER A 9 9.83 -4.34 1.21
N SER A 10 9.32 -3.27 0.62
CA SER A 10 7.91 -2.89 0.67
C SER A 10 7.01 -3.93 0.01
N TYR A 11 7.41 -4.42 -1.17
CA TYR A 11 6.71 -5.47 -1.89
C TYR A 11 6.70 -6.79 -1.12
N ARG A 12 7.82 -7.15 -0.48
CA ARG A 12 7.91 -8.38 0.34
C ARG A 12 6.99 -8.30 1.56
N MET A 13 6.97 -7.16 2.26
CA MET A 13 6.07 -6.95 3.40
C MET A 13 4.59 -7.01 2.98
N LEU A 14 4.21 -6.37 1.87
CA LEU A 14 2.84 -6.49 1.34
C LEU A 14 2.49 -7.91 0.95
N ARG A 15 3.43 -8.67 0.37
CA ARG A 15 3.23 -10.09 0.05
C ARG A 15 3.01 -10.94 1.29
N GLU A 16 3.72 -10.67 2.38
CA GLU A 16 3.55 -11.38 3.66
C GLU A 16 2.18 -11.06 4.29
N ALA A 17 1.76 -9.79 4.28
CA ALA A 17 0.48 -9.36 4.84
C ALA A 17 -0.74 -9.72 3.96
N TYR A 18 -0.54 -9.84 2.65
CA TYR A 18 -1.58 -10.11 1.66
C TYR A 18 -1.19 -11.26 0.73
N GLN A 19 -0.90 -12.43 1.32
CA GLN A 19 -0.58 -13.67 0.58
C GLN A 19 -1.64 -14.07 -0.48
N ASN A 20 -2.90 -13.68 -0.27
CA ASN A 20 -4.04 -13.97 -1.15
C ASN A 20 -4.46 -12.75 -2.00
N GLY A 21 -3.65 -11.70 -2.04
CA GLY A 21 -4.00 -10.43 -2.66
C GLY A 21 -4.78 -9.49 -1.74
N ILE A 22 -4.93 -8.24 -2.18
CA ILE A 22 -5.66 -7.20 -1.45
C ILE A 22 -7.14 -7.29 -1.82
N SER A 23 -8.01 -7.42 -0.82
CA SER A 23 -9.46 -7.35 -1.03
C SER A 23 -9.89 -5.91 -1.30
N ASP A 24 -10.94 -5.68 -2.10
CA ASP A 24 -11.44 -4.34 -2.41
C ASP A 24 -11.70 -3.48 -1.17
N ALA A 25 -12.24 -4.07 -0.09
CA ALA A 25 -12.48 -3.37 1.17
C ALA A 25 -11.19 -2.92 1.88
N ASP A 26 -10.07 -3.64 1.69
CA ASP A 26 -8.80 -3.31 2.30
C ASP A 26 -7.94 -2.41 1.38
N TYR A 27 -8.31 -2.23 0.10
CA TYR A 27 -7.50 -1.52 -0.90
C TYR A 27 -7.34 -0.02 -0.58
N TYR A 28 -8.42 0.74 -0.47
CA TYR A 28 -8.34 2.18 -0.16
C TYR A 28 -7.71 2.47 1.21
N PRO A 29 -8.08 1.75 2.30
CA PRO A 29 -7.42 1.90 3.60
C PRO A 29 -5.92 1.61 3.55
N LEU A 30 -5.49 0.60 2.79
CA LEU A 30 -4.08 0.27 2.60
C LEU A 30 -3.34 1.36 1.83
N VAL A 31 -3.90 1.82 0.71
CA VAL A 31 -3.31 2.89 -0.11
C VAL A 31 -3.16 4.17 0.71
N ALA A 32 -4.19 4.55 1.48
CA ALA A 32 -4.13 5.73 2.34
C ALA A 32 -3.08 5.61 3.46
N LEU A 33 -2.95 4.43 4.07
CA LEU A 33 -1.93 4.17 5.09
C LEU A 33 -0.51 4.32 4.52
N LEU A 34 -0.24 3.66 3.40
CA LEU A 34 1.09 3.68 2.79
C LEU A 34 1.43 5.07 2.22
N TYR A 35 0.43 5.86 1.82
CA TYR A 35 0.64 7.23 1.39
C TYR A 35 1.25 8.13 2.48
N GLU A 36 1.12 7.79 3.76
CA GLU A 36 1.79 8.52 4.83
C GLU A 36 3.32 8.36 4.79
N ASP A 37 3.81 7.24 4.27
CA ASP A 37 5.23 6.85 4.27
C ASP A 37 5.86 6.90 2.86
N PHE A 38 5.05 6.81 1.79
CA PHE A 38 5.51 6.83 0.40
C PHE A 38 5.13 8.10 -0.35
N SER A 39 6.00 8.55 -1.26
CA SER A 39 5.60 9.49 -2.32
C SER A 39 4.60 8.85 -3.29
N ASP A 40 3.74 9.65 -3.93
CA ASP A 40 2.74 9.19 -4.91
C ASP A 40 3.30 8.20 -5.93
N ARG A 41 4.51 8.49 -6.43
CA ARG A 41 5.15 7.69 -7.48
C ARG A 41 5.55 6.31 -6.99
N ASN A 42 6.16 6.23 -5.81
CA ASN A 42 6.63 4.98 -5.23
C ASN A 42 5.44 4.11 -4.82
N LEU A 43 4.42 4.74 -4.22
CA LEU A 43 3.18 4.06 -3.86
C LEU A 43 2.49 3.48 -5.11
N ALA A 44 2.39 4.29 -6.17
CA ALA A 44 1.79 3.84 -7.41
C ALA A 44 2.57 2.70 -8.07
N GLU A 45 3.90 2.72 -8.02
CA GLU A 45 4.74 1.65 -8.54
C GLU A 45 4.55 0.35 -7.75
N VAL A 46 4.59 0.40 -6.42
CA VAL A 46 4.41 -0.76 -5.54
C VAL A 46 3.02 -1.37 -5.74
N ILE A 47 1.97 -0.56 -5.67
CA ILE A 47 0.59 -1.04 -5.76
C ILE A 47 0.28 -1.54 -7.18
N SER A 48 0.75 -0.86 -8.23
CA SER A 48 0.66 -1.35 -9.61
C SER A 48 1.34 -2.71 -9.77
N CYS A 49 2.56 -2.85 -9.27
CA CYS A 49 3.30 -4.12 -9.34
C CYS A 49 2.65 -5.24 -8.52
N PHE A 50 2.05 -4.90 -7.37
CA PHE A 50 1.43 -5.87 -6.48
C PHE A 50 0.05 -6.34 -6.97
N THR A 51 -0.77 -5.41 -7.43
CA THR A 51 -2.14 -5.69 -7.87
C THR A 51 -2.23 -6.04 -9.37
N GLY A 52 -1.19 -5.74 -10.14
CA GLY A 52 -1.20 -5.84 -11.60
C GLY A 52 -2.03 -4.76 -12.30
N LYS A 53 -2.54 -3.75 -11.56
CA LYS A 53 -3.27 -2.61 -12.12
C LYS A 53 -2.32 -1.70 -12.91
N GLU A 54 -2.86 -0.95 -13.87
CA GLU A 54 -2.06 0.06 -14.57
C GLU A 54 -1.65 1.20 -13.64
N TYR A 55 -0.41 1.68 -13.77
CA TYR A 55 0.15 2.77 -12.96
C TYR A 55 -0.75 4.02 -12.96
N SER A 56 -1.27 4.40 -14.13
CA SER A 56 -2.17 5.56 -14.26
C SER A 56 -3.49 5.39 -13.50
N VAL A 57 -4.01 4.15 -13.41
CA VAL A 57 -5.22 3.84 -12.63
C VAL A 57 -4.90 3.96 -11.14
N VAL A 58 -3.75 3.44 -10.72
CA VAL A 58 -3.32 3.49 -9.31
C VAL A 58 -3.08 4.93 -8.84
N ILE A 59 -2.45 5.78 -9.64
CA ILE A 59 -2.29 7.21 -9.33
C ILE A 59 -3.66 7.88 -9.10
N ASN A 60 -4.64 7.56 -9.94
CA ASN A 60 -6.00 8.07 -9.78
C ASN A 60 -6.67 7.53 -8.50
N ASP A 61 -6.46 6.25 -8.18
CA ASP A 61 -6.93 5.65 -6.93
C ASP A 61 -6.31 6.30 -5.69
N ILE A 62 -5.01 6.63 -5.72
CA ILE A 62 -4.31 7.35 -4.64
C ILE A 62 -4.93 8.74 -4.45
N ALA A 63 -5.17 9.48 -5.54
CA ALA A 63 -5.82 10.78 -5.46
C ALA A 63 -7.25 10.67 -4.89
N ASN A 64 -8.00 9.64 -5.28
CA ASN A 64 -9.34 9.36 -4.76
C ASN A 64 -9.32 8.97 -3.28
N SER A 65 -8.34 8.19 -2.82
CA SER A 65 -8.21 7.80 -1.42
C SER A 65 -7.93 8.97 -0.48
N GLN A 66 -7.50 10.12 -1.01
CA GLN A 66 -7.29 11.35 -0.25
C GLN A 66 -8.46 12.33 -0.33
N ASN A 67 -9.45 12.08 -1.19
CA ASN A 67 -10.61 12.96 -1.40
C ASN A 67 -11.93 12.20 -1.22
N GLU A 68 -12.45 11.64 -2.31
CA GLU A 68 -13.82 11.11 -2.40
C GLU A 68 -13.96 9.73 -1.75
N MET A 69 -12.93 8.88 -1.89
CA MET A 69 -12.87 7.53 -1.34
C MET A 69 -11.97 7.48 -0.11
N SER A 70 -11.94 8.56 0.67
CA SER A 70 -11.10 8.60 1.86
C SER A 70 -11.59 7.58 2.89
N PRO A 71 -10.77 6.57 3.22
CA PRO A 71 -11.18 5.50 4.12
C PRO A 71 -11.35 6.05 5.53
N HIS A 72 -12.24 5.43 6.32
CA HIS A 72 -12.41 5.87 7.70
C HIS A 72 -11.10 5.62 8.47
N PRO A 73 -10.67 6.52 9.37
CA PRO A 73 -9.42 6.34 10.12
C PRO A 73 -9.37 5.01 10.89
N GLU A 74 -10.51 4.47 11.30
CA GLU A 74 -10.62 3.15 11.93
C GLU A 74 -10.22 2.00 10.99
N GLU A 75 -10.55 2.10 9.71
CA GLU A 75 -10.17 1.11 8.69
C GLU A 75 -8.66 1.17 8.44
N VAL A 76 -8.10 2.38 8.34
CA VAL A 76 -6.65 2.60 8.21
C VAL A 76 -5.92 2.03 9.42
N ILE A 77 -6.41 2.25 10.64
CA ILE A 77 -5.85 1.69 11.88
C ILE A 77 -5.95 0.16 11.89
N ARG A 78 -7.06 -0.41 11.41
CA ARG A 78 -7.21 -1.87 11.28
C ARG A 78 -6.15 -2.46 10.33
N ILE A 79 -5.93 -1.82 9.18
CA ILE A 79 -4.91 -2.27 8.22
C ILE A 79 -3.50 -2.10 8.79
N ARG A 80 -3.23 -0.98 9.46
CA ARG A 80 -1.96 -0.73 10.16
C ARG A 80 -1.67 -1.84 11.16
N ASN A 81 -2.61 -2.16 12.05
CA ASN A 81 -2.45 -3.25 13.02
C ASN A 81 -2.24 -4.62 12.36
N LYS A 82 -2.87 -4.86 11.21
CA LYS A 82 -2.64 -6.09 10.43
C LYS A 82 -1.20 -6.11 9.92
N LEU A 83 -0.75 -5.06 9.25
CA LEU A 83 0.62 -4.96 8.70
C LEU A 83 1.68 -5.02 9.82
N GLU A 84 1.45 -4.39 10.97
CA GLU A 84 2.36 -4.43 12.13
C GLU A 84 2.63 -5.87 12.60
N ARG A 85 1.64 -6.76 12.52
CA ARG A 85 1.81 -8.20 12.83
C ARG A 85 2.65 -8.95 11.79
N HIS A 86 2.85 -8.35 10.61
CA HIS A 86 3.61 -8.89 9.49
C HIS A 86 4.91 -8.12 9.23
N GLY A 87 5.41 -7.36 10.23
CA GLY A 87 6.71 -6.69 10.14
C GLY A 87 6.68 -5.28 9.55
N TYR A 88 5.52 -4.59 9.54
CA TYR A 88 5.44 -3.18 9.09
C TYR A 88 6.40 -2.26 9.85
N SER A 89 6.51 -2.44 11.17
CA SER A 89 7.40 -1.63 12.00
C SER A 89 8.88 -1.88 11.68
N GLU A 90 9.22 -3.12 11.32
CA GLU A 90 10.59 -3.50 10.91
C GLU A 90 10.91 -2.90 9.54
N TRP A 91 9.99 -2.99 8.58
CA TRP A 91 10.12 -2.35 7.27
C TRP A 91 10.29 -0.83 7.38
N LYS A 92 9.51 -0.16 8.23
CA LYS A 92 9.57 1.29 8.42
C LYS A 92 10.90 1.77 9.03
N LEU A 93 11.67 0.89 9.66
CA LEU A 93 13.01 1.20 10.18
C LEU A 93 14.11 1.07 9.12
N GLU A 94 13.83 0.44 7.98
CA GLU A 94 14.80 0.25 6.89
C GLU A 94 14.80 1.37 5.83
N GLU A 95 13.74 2.21 5.78
CA GLU A 95 13.64 3.43 4.95
C GLU A 95 13.99 4.71 5.74
#